data_AF-P20269-F1
#
_entry.id   AF-P20269-F1
#
_cell.length_a   1.000
_cell.length_b   1.000
_cell.length_c   1.000
_cell.angle_alpha   90.00
_cell.angle_beta   90.00
_cell.angle_gamma   90.00
#
_symmetry.space_group_name_H-M   'P 1'
#
loop_
_entity.id
_entity.type
_entity.pdbx_description
1 polymer ?
#
loop_
_entity_poly.entity_id
_entity_poly.type
_entity_poly.pdbx_seq_one_letter_code
_entity_poly.pdbx_strand_id
1 'polypeptide(L)'
;MPSADTEFIRVIRIKSANGSEKMLEIPAKLDLERPKRPRTVFTDEQLEKLEESFNTSGYLSGSTRAKLAESLGLSDNQVKVWFQNRRTKQKKIDSRDPIKPETLKPAENYQNVYQNYQNYWTAAAFLSNNVISS
;
A
#
# COMPACT_ATOMS: atom_id res chain seq x y z
N MET A 1 34.89 12.35 16.98
CA MET A 1 34.73 11.91 15.58
C MET A 1 33.42 11.14 15.48
N PRO A 2 32.35 11.70 14.90
CA PRO A 2 31.18 10.89 14.55
C PRO A 2 31.56 9.91 13.43
N SER A 3 31.33 8.60 13.64
CA SER A 3 31.60 7.53 12.67
C SER A 3 30.77 7.70 11.39
N ALA A 4 31.35 7.40 10.23
CA ALA A 4 30.71 7.49 8.92
C ALA A 4 29.43 6.63 8.77
N ASP A 5 29.19 5.69 9.67
CA ASP A 5 28.08 4.74 9.59
C ASP A 5 26.69 5.36 9.81
N THR A 6 26.59 6.60 10.30
CA THR A 6 25.30 7.25 10.57
C THR A 6 24.69 8.01 9.39
N GLU A 7 25.37 8.10 8.24
CA GLU A 7 24.90 8.93 7.10
C GLU A 7 23.55 8.46 6.53
N PHE A 8 23.24 7.17 6.67
CA PHE A 8 22.04 6.58 6.08
C PHE A 8 20.85 6.50 7.03
N ILE A 9 21.01 6.87 8.30
CA ILE A 9 20.01 6.66 9.36
C ILE A 9 19.70 7.98 10.07
N ARG A 10 18.42 8.39 10.05
CA ARG A 10 17.87 9.46 10.88
C ARG A 10 17.22 8.82 12.11
N VAL A 11 17.67 9.20 13.30
CA VAL A 11 17.06 8.76 14.55
C VAL A 11 15.94 9.72 14.93
N ILE A 12 14.70 9.23 15.00
CA ILE A 12 13.56 9.98 15.53
C ILE A 12 13.24 9.43 16.93
N ARG A 13 13.20 10.32 17.93
CA ARG A 13 12.78 9.98 19.29
C ARG A 13 11.27 10.14 19.41
N ILE A 14 10.58 9.08 19.80
CA ILE A 14 9.14 9.08 20.03
C ILE A 14 8.91 8.77 21.50
N LYS A 15 8.26 9.68 22.22
CA LYS A 15 7.84 9.48 23.61
C LYS A 15 6.45 8.86 23.64
N SER A 16 6.30 7.73 24.32
CA SER A 16 5.01 7.09 24.58
C SER A 16 4.31 7.76 25.77
N ALA A 17 2.99 7.59 25.88
CA ALA A 17 2.16 8.15 26.95
C ALA A 17 2.57 7.68 28.37
N ASN A 18 3.24 6.53 28.48
CA ASN A 18 3.81 6.02 29.73
C ASN A 18 5.21 6.58 30.06
N GLY A 19 5.69 7.57 29.31
CA GLY A 19 7.03 8.16 29.47
C GLY A 19 8.18 7.36 28.84
N SER A 20 7.92 6.16 28.29
CA SER A 20 8.96 5.41 27.60
C SER A 20 9.35 6.09 26.29
N GLU A 21 10.64 6.38 26.12
CA GLU A 21 11.19 6.94 24.89
C GLU A 21 11.67 5.77 24.00
N LYS A 22 11.14 5.70 22.77
CA LYS A 22 11.61 4.77 21.75
C LYS A 22 12.35 5.55 20.67
N MET A 23 13.52 5.06 20.30
CA MET A 23 14.29 5.57 19.17
C MET A 23 13.92 4.74 17.93
N LEU A 24 13.40 5.41 16.90
CA LEU A 24 13.20 4.80 15.59
C LEU A 24 14.32 5.24 14.66
N GLU A 25 15.06 4.25 14.16
CA GLU A 25 16.03 4.41 13.08
C GLU A 25 15.29 4.33 11.75
N ILE A 26 15.18 5.46 11.07
CA ILE A 26 14.52 5.56 9.77
C ILE A 26 15.58 5.90 8.74
N PRO A 27 15.60 5.23 7.57
CA PRO A 27 16.48 5.61 6.48
C PRO A 27 16.43 7.13 6.22
N ALA A 28 17.55 7.82 6.27
CA ALA A 28 17.61 9.29 6.12
C ALA A 28 17.06 9.75 4.75
N LYS A 29 17.07 8.86 3.75
CA LYS A 29 16.47 9.08 2.42
C LYS A 29 14.94 9.04 2.40
N LEU A 30 14.29 8.61 3.48
CA LEU A 30 12.84 8.71 3.62
C LEU A 30 12.48 10.16 3.96
N ASP A 31 12.12 10.89 2.92
CA ASP A 31 11.59 12.25 2.99
C ASP A 31 10.17 12.21 3.59
N LEU A 32 10.11 12.16 4.92
CA LEU A 32 8.85 12.17 5.70
C LEU A 32 8.14 13.52 5.63
N GLU A 33 8.86 14.57 5.25
CA GLU A 33 8.35 15.94 5.13
C GLU A 33 7.74 16.20 3.75
N ARG A 34 8.04 15.34 2.75
CA ARG A 34 7.41 15.40 1.43
C ARG A 34 5.88 15.37 1.56
N PRO A 35 5.18 16.37 1.01
CA PRO A 35 3.73 16.35 0.95
C PRO A 35 3.25 15.04 0.30
N LYS A 36 2.41 14.29 1.02
CA LYS A 36 1.77 13.09 0.48
C LYS A 36 0.92 13.52 -0.70
N ARG A 37 1.15 12.91 -1.88
CA ARG A 37 0.31 13.18 -3.05
C ARG A 37 -1.13 12.81 -2.71
N PRO A 38 -2.12 13.65 -3.06
CA PRO A 38 -3.53 13.35 -2.80
C PRO A 38 -3.89 12.03 -3.48
N ARG A 39 -4.63 11.19 -2.75
CA ARG A 39 -5.10 9.92 -3.29
C ARG A 39 -6.20 10.21 -4.32
N THR A 40 -6.03 9.69 -5.53
CA THR A 40 -7.10 9.72 -6.55
C THR A 40 -8.16 8.69 -6.20
N VAL A 41 -9.43 9.07 -6.30
CA VAL A 41 -10.59 8.18 -6.30
C VAL A 41 -11.13 8.16 -7.73
N PHE A 42 -11.24 6.98 -8.33
CA PHE A 42 -11.83 6.81 -9.66
C PHE A 42 -13.34 6.70 -9.53
N THR A 43 -14.08 7.23 -10.51
CA THR A 43 -15.53 7.03 -10.62
C THR A 43 -15.83 5.58 -11.05
N ASP A 44 -17.06 5.13 -10.82
CA ASP A 44 -17.48 3.78 -11.24
C ASP A 44 -17.36 3.59 -12.76
N GLU A 45 -17.73 4.60 -13.55
CA GLU A 45 -17.58 4.59 -15.02
C GLU A 45 -16.10 4.46 -15.44
N GLN A 46 -15.19 5.16 -14.75
CA GLN A 46 -13.75 5.05 -15.02
C GLN A 46 -13.25 3.64 -14.70
N LEU A 47 -13.70 3.05 -13.59
CA LEU A 47 -13.32 1.70 -13.19
C LEU A 47 -13.83 0.65 -14.18
N GLU A 48 -15.06 0.78 -14.67
CA GLU A 48 -15.65 -0.12 -15.66
C GLU A 48 -14.83 -0.16 -16.95
N LYS A 49 -14.54 1.02 -17.53
CA LYS A 49 -13.71 1.13 -18.76
C LYS A 49 -12.29 0.64 -18.56
N LEU A 50 -11.70 0.88 -17.39
CA LEU A 50 -10.36 0.34 -17.05
C LEU A 50 -10.38 -1.20 -16.99
N GLU A 51 -11.41 -1.78 -16.41
CA GLU A 51 -11.58 -3.24 -16.30
C GLU A 51 -11.87 -3.88 -17.68
N GLU A 52 -12.72 -3.26 -18.51
CA GLU A 52 -12.96 -3.69 -19.90
C GLU A 52 -11.64 -3.72 -20.71
N SER A 53 -10.85 -2.64 -20.62
CA SER A 53 -9.55 -2.57 -21.29
C SER A 53 -8.57 -3.62 -20.74
N PHE A 54 -8.58 -3.87 -19.43
CA PHE A 54 -7.74 -4.89 -18.79
C PHE A 54 -8.11 -6.32 -19.22
N ASN A 55 -9.40 -6.62 -19.33
CA ASN A 55 -9.89 -7.91 -19.81
C ASN A 55 -9.51 -8.17 -21.27
N THR A 56 -9.43 -7.11 -22.08
CA THR A 56 -8.92 -7.19 -23.46
C THR A 56 -7.41 -7.43 -23.49
N SER A 57 -6.65 -6.68 -22.69
CA SER A 57 -5.20 -6.85 -22.55
C SER A 57 -4.71 -6.41 -21.18
N GLY A 58 -4.12 -7.34 -20.42
CA GLY A 58 -3.51 -7.06 -19.11
C GLY A 58 -2.28 -6.14 -19.16
N TYR A 59 -1.80 -5.82 -20.36
CA TYR A 59 -0.67 -4.92 -20.63
C TYR A 59 -1.02 -3.91 -21.73
N LEU A 60 -0.81 -2.62 -21.47
CA LEU A 60 -1.01 -1.57 -22.46
C LEU A 60 0.33 -1.10 -23.03
N SER A 61 0.35 -0.86 -24.34
CA SER A 61 1.43 -0.10 -24.99
C SER A 61 1.35 1.38 -24.57
N GLY A 62 2.44 2.13 -24.79
CA GLY A 62 2.46 3.57 -24.47
C GLY A 62 1.37 4.36 -25.21
N SER A 63 1.10 4.02 -26.49
CA SER A 63 0.07 4.69 -27.29
C SER A 63 -1.35 4.35 -26.85
N THR A 64 -1.64 3.07 -26.58
CA THR A 64 -2.97 2.65 -26.09
C THR A 64 -3.24 3.23 -24.71
N ARG A 65 -2.24 3.27 -23.83
CA ARG A 65 -2.35 3.87 -22.50
C ARG A 65 -2.66 5.36 -22.55
N ALA A 66 -1.98 6.11 -23.43
CA ALA A 66 -2.24 7.54 -23.60
C ALA A 66 -3.68 7.81 -24.08
N LYS A 67 -4.17 7.04 -25.07
CA LYS A 67 -5.56 7.16 -25.56
C LYS A 67 -6.60 6.86 -24.48
N LEU A 68 -6.36 5.83 -23.67
CA LEU A 68 -7.25 5.48 -22.56
C LEU A 68 -7.22 6.54 -21.45
N ALA A 69 -6.06 7.13 -21.18
CA ALA A 69 -5.92 8.22 -20.22
C ALA A 69 -6.72 9.46 -20.65
N GLU A 70 -6.60 9.85 -21.93
CA GLU A 70 -7.35 10.95 -22.53
C GLU A 70 -8.87 10.73 -22.46
N SER A 71 -9.35 9.54 -22.84
CA SER A 71 -10.79 9.24 -22.84
C SER A 71 -11.43 9.21 -21.45
N LEU A 72 -10.64 8.93 -20.40
CA LEU A 72 -11.10 8.86 -19.01
C LEU A 72 -10.87 10.16 -18.22
N GLY A 73 -10.20 11.16 -18.79
CA GLY A 73 -9.77 12.36 -18.07
C GLY A 73 -8.74 12.07 -16.98
N LEU A 74 -7.90 11.05 -17.19
CA LEU A 74 -6.85 10.62 -16.27
C LEU A 74 -5.46 10.95 -16.83
N SER A 75 -4.45 10.98 -15.96
CA SER A 75 -3.05 11.02 -16.40
C SER A 75 -2.55 9.65 -16.84
N ASP A 76 -1.62 9.63 -17.80
CA ASP A 76 -0.92 8.42 -18.25
C ASP A 76 -0.34 7.60 -17.07
N ASN A 77 0.17 8.29 -16.05
CA ASN A 77 0.70 7.66 -14.85
C ASN A 77 -0.40 7.02 -13.96
N GLN A 78 -1.59 7.61 -13.85
CA GLN A 78 -2.71 7.01 -13.12
C GLN A 78 -3.15 5.71 -13.76
N VAL A 79 -3.31 5.69 -15.09
CA VAL A 79 -3.65 4.45 -15.83
C VAL A 79 -2.55 3.41 -15.67
N LYS A 80 -1.27 3.81 -15.83
CA LYS A 80 -0.12 2.92 -15.61
C LYS A 80 -0.14 2.27 -14.22
N VAL A 81 -0.36 3.06 -13.17
CA VAL A 81 -0.39 2.60 -11.78
C VAL A 81 -1.61 1.71 -11.53
N TRP A 82 -2.77 2.06 -12.09
CA TRP A 82 -3.97 1.22 -11.98
C TRP A 82 -3.73 -0.17 -12.60
N PHE A 83 -3.19 -0.25 -13.82
CA PHE A 83 -2.87 -1.53 -14.47
C PHE A 83 -1.84 -2.35 -13.68
N GLN A 84 -0.84 -1.69 -13.07
CA GLN A 84 0.13 -2.36 -12.21
C GLN A 84 -0.53 -2.93 -10.93
N ASN A 85 -1.39 -2.15 -10.29
CA ASN A 85 -2.14 -2.59 -9.10
C ASN A 85 -3.13 -3.71 -9.46
N ARG A 86 -3.80 -3.63 -10.61
CA ARG A 86 -4.75 -4.63 -11.10
C ARG A 86 -4.06 -5.97 -11.39
N ARG A 87 -2.87 -5.97 -12.02
CA ARG A 87 -2.03 -7.19 -12.17
C ARG A 87 -1.59 -7.76 -10.83
N THR A 88 -1.20 -6.89 -9.89
CA THR A 88 -0.83 -7.32 -8.53
C THR A 88 -2.02 -7.98 -7.82
N LYS A 89 -3.22 -7.43 -7.97
CA LYS A 89 -4.47 -8.02 -7.46
C LYS A 89 -4.76 -9.36 -8.15
N GLN A 90 -4.65 -9.45 -9.47
CA GLN A 90 -4.83 -10.69 -10.24
C GLN A 90 -3.89 -11.79 -9.73
N LYS A 91 -2.59 -11.50 -9.63
CA LYS A 91 -1.60 -12.46 -9.13
C LYS A 91 -1.92 -12.96 -7.72
N LYS A 92 -2.42 -12.08 -6.84
CA LYS A 92 -2.84 -12.47 -5.47
C LYS A 92 -4.07 -13.38 -5.49
N ILE A 93 -4.98 -13.19 -6.44
CA ILE A 93 -6.14 -14.05 -6.65
C ILE A 93 -5.66 -15.40 -7.22
N ASP A 94 -4.81 -15.40 -8.23
CA ASP A 94 -4.31 -16.64 -8.85
C ASP A 94 -3.44 -17.47 -7.89
N SER A 95 -2.67 -16.83 -7.00
CA SER A 95 -1.86 -17.52 -5.97
C SER A 95 -2.68 -18.05 -4.80
N ARG A 96 -3.90 -17.54 -4.64
CA ARG A 96 -4.86 -18.09 -3.69
C ARG A 96 -5.64 -19.09 -4.51
N ASP A 97 -5.22 -20.36 -4.46
CA ASP A 97 -6.15 -21.47 -4.74
C ASP A 97 -7.52 -21.06 -4.18
N PRO A 98 -8.60 -21.13 -4.98
CA PRO A 98 -9.89 -20.61 -4.56
C PRO A 98 -10.17 -21.23 -3.20
N ILE A 99 -10.10 -20.40 -2.16
CA ILE A 99 -10.55 -20.77 -0.83
C ILE A 99 -12.04 -20.89 -1.03
N LYS A 100 -12.48 -22.09 -1.43
CA LYS A 100 -13.83 -22.52 -1.25
C LYS A 100 -14.11 -22.23 0.23
N PRO A 101 -15.19 -21.50 0.58
CA PRO A 101 -15.50 -21.19 1.97
C PRO A 101 -15.65 -22.43 2.88
N GLU A 102 -15.54 -23.62 2.31
CA GLU A 102 -15.68 -24.94 2.93
C GLU A 102 -14.35 -25.65 3.29
N THR A 103 -13.17 -25.09 2.97
CA THR A 103 -11.86 -25.73 3.28
C THR A 103 -11.00 -24.98 4.30
N LEU A 104 -11.60 -24.15 5.16
CA LEU A 104 -10.93 -23.72 6.39
C LEU A 104 -10.72 -24.97 7.27
N LYS A 105 -9.56 -25.61 7.20
CA LYS A 105 -9.14 -26.58 8.23
C LYS A 105 -9.08 -25.81 9.57
N PRO A 106 -10.02 -26.03 10.49
CA PRO A 106 -10.12 -25.24 11.71
C PRO A 106 -9.44 -26.03 12.83
N ALA A 107 -8.20 -25.69 13.20
CA ALA A 107 -7.68 -25.99 14.54
C ALA A 107 -6.27 -25.43 14.78
N GLU A 108 -5.33 -25.59 13.86
CA GLU A 108 -3.91 -25.56 14.25
C GLU A 108 -3.28 -24.17 14.27
N ASN A 109 -4.03 -23.10 13.99
CA ASN A 109 -3.42 -21.78 14.11
C ASN A 109 -4.31 -20.58 14.39
N TYR A 110 -5.44 -20.77 15.10
CA TYR A 110 -6.25 -19.63 15.54
C TYR A 110 -5.41 -18.60 16.29
N GLN A 111 -4.52 -19.04 17.18
CA GLN A 111 -3.68 -18.15 17.96
C GLN A 111 -2.74 -17.30 17.09
N ASN A 112 -2.06 -17.85 16.08
CA ASN A 112 -1.21 -17.02 15.23
C ASN A 112 -2.04 -16.17 14.25
N VAL A 113 -3.23 -16.61 13.83
CA VAL A 113 -4.13 -15.77 13.03
C VAL A 113 -4.56 -14.55 13.85
N TYR A 114 -5.02 -14.76 15.10
CA TYR A 114 -5.35 -13.66 16.01
C TYR A 114 -4.15 -12.77 16.28
N GLN A 115 -2.98 -13.36 16.57
CA GLN A 115 -1.76 -12.58 16.80
C GLN A 115 -1.36 -11.76 15.57
N ASN A 116 -1.50 -12.32 14.36
CA ASN A 116 -1.25 -11.58 13.12
C ASN A 116 -2.25 -10.45 12.89
N TYR A 117 -3.53 -10.66 13.17
CA TYR A 117 -4.53 -9.58 13.14
C TYR A 117 -4.20 -8.50 14.16
N GLN A 118 -3.87 -8.87 15.40
CA GLN A 118 -3.45 -7.93 16.44
C GLN A 118 -2.20 -7.15 16.02
N ASN A 119 -1.19 -7.82 15.45
CA ASN A 119 0.02 -7.19 14.93
C ASN A 119 -0.29 -6.21 13.79
N TYR A 120 -1.19 -6.56 12.87
CA TYR A 120 -1.60 -5.68 11.78
C TYR A 120 -2.34 -4.44 12.30
N TRP A 121 -3.30 -4.61 13.20
CA TRP A 121 -4.06 -3.51 13.80
C TRP A 121 -3.21 -2.62 14.69
N THR A 122 -2.31 -3.18 15.50
CA THR A 122 -1.36 -2.41 16.31
C THR A 122 -0.36 -1.64 15.44
N ALA A 123 0.19 -2.26 14.39
CA ALA A 123 1.05 -1.56 13.43
C ALA A 123 0.28 -0.47 12.67
N ALA A 124 -0.95 -0.74 12.22
CA ALA A 124 -1.80 0.24 11.54
C ALA A 124 -2.14 1.42 12.46
N ALA A 125 -2.51 1.18 13.72
CA ALA A 125 -2.77 2.22 14.71
C ALA A 125 -1.52 3.07 14.99
N PHE A 126 -0.35 2.43 15.10
CA PHE A 126 0.93 3.15 15.26
C PHE A 126 1.22 4.07 14.08
N LEU A 127 0.91 3.64 12.85
CA LEU A 127 1.09 4.44 11.63
C LEU A 127 0.00 5.51 11.43
N SER A 128 -1.22 5.29 11.90
CA SER A 128 -2.34 6.22 11.73
C SER A 128 -2.43 7.30 12.81
N ASN A 129 -1.93 7.05 14.01
CA ASN A 129 -2.01 7.99 15.15
C ASN A 129 -0.98 9.14 15.09
N ASN A 130 -0.50 9.49 13.89
CA ASN A 130 0.27 10.71 13.64
C ASN A 130 -0.61 11.86 13.08
N VAL A 131 -1.89 11.88 13.46
CA VAL A 131 -2.85 12.95 13.16
C VAL A 131 -3.27 13.60 14.48
N ILE A 132 -2.63 14.73 14.79
CA ILE A 132 -3.12 15.90 15.55
C ILE A 132 -4.11 15.58 16.68
N SER A 133 -3.60 15.47 17.93
CA SER A 133 -4.37 15.97 19.07
C SER A 133 -3.78 17.33 19.43
N SER A 134 -4.59 18.37 19.25
CA SER A 134 -4.55 19.52 20.15
C SER A 134 -5.27 19.18 21.45
#